data_AF-A0A950CXH3-F1
#
_entry.id   AF-A0A950CXH3-F1
#
_cell.length_a   1.000
_cell.length_b   1.000
_cell.length_c   1.000
_cell.angle_alpha   90.00
_cell.angle_beta   90.00
_cell.angle_gamma   90.00
#
_symmetry.space_group_name_H-M   'P 1'
#
loop_
_entity.id
_entity.type
_entity.pdbx_description
1 polymer ?
#
loop_
_entity_poly.entity_id
_entity_poly.type
_entity_poly.pdbx_seq_one_letter_code
_entity_poly.pdbx_strand_id
1 'polypeptide(L)'
;MAESSQHRWALDSLNFFIADVQAGVGPFIAAALTAQGWDPSQVGAVLTLGGLTGLGLQTPGGALVDSTRRKRTVIVLGVIAVVAASVVLAFGRKFADVLCAQVLLGAAGPFIGPAITAITLGLVEKAAFDARLGRNASFNSAGNLFSALLMGGIGWRWGVRAIFFAVPVLAVPALLSLAAIRADEIDYQRARGSDCAADARGAGLRILIHDRALLAFSGAAFLFHLANAAMLPQLGELLARGRAQTAAAFMSAAVSVTQLVIALSAAQVGNMCARWGSRS
;
A
#
# COMPACT_ATOMS: atom_id res chain seq x y z
N MET A 1 24.64 -13.61 10.91
CA MET A 1 23.81 -13.90 12.10
C MET A 1 22.46 -14.37 11.59
N ALA A 2 22.06 -15.61 11.90
CA ALA A 2 20.78 -16.14 11.41
C ALA A 2 19.63 -15.27 11.92
N GLU A 3 18.83 -14.69 11.00
CA GLU A 3 17.56 -14.06 11.32
C GLU A 3 16.80 -14.94 12.32
N SER A 4 16.43 -14.38 13.47
CA SER A 4 15.57 -15.10 14.42
C SER A 4 14.27 -15.48 13.68
N SER A 5 13.80 -16.71 13.89
CA SER A 5 12.55 -17.19 13.26
C SER A 5 11.39 -16.22 13.54
N GLN A 6 11.39 -15.62 14.72
CA GLN A 6 10.44 -14.60 15.15
C GLN A 6 10.42 -13.36 14.24
N HIS A 7 11.57 -12.81 13.84
CA HIS A 7 11.61 -11.62 12.97
C HIS A 7 11.08 -11.89 11.57
N ARG A 8 11.38 -13.07 11.00
CA ARG A 8 10.84 -13.46 9.70
C ARG A 8 9.31 -13.53 9.73
N TRP A 9 8.75 -14.19 10.75
CA TRP A 9 7.30 -14.29 10.91
C TRP A 9 6.65 -12.94 11.20
N ALA A 10 7.28 -12.08 12.00
CA ALA A 10 6.78 -10.76 12.32
C ALA A 10 6.76 -9.83 11.08
N LEU A 11 7.81 -9.86 10.25
CA LEU A 11 7.85 -9.11 8.99
C LEU A 11 6.85 -9.65 7.96
N ASP A 12 6.71 -10.98 7.84
CA ASP A 12 5.71 -11.60 6.94
C ASP A 12 4.30 -11.17 7.35
N SER A 13 3.98 -11.27 8.64
CA SER A 13 2.69 -10.88 9.21
C SER A 13 2.44 -9.38 9.08
N LEU A 14 3.45 -8.55 9.35
CA LEU A 14 3.37 -7.11 9.17
C LEU A 14 3.03 -6.77 7.71
N ASN A 15 3.74 -7.34 6.73
CA ASN A 15 3.47 -7.08 5.31
C ASN A 15 2.07 -7.52 4.89
N PHE A 16 1.58 -8.64 5.43
CA PHE A 16 0.23 -9.12 5.18
C PHE A 16 -0.84 -8.16 5.73
N PHE A 17 -0.76 -7.78 7.01
CA PHE A 17 -1.81 -6.96 7.63
C PHE A 17 -1.72 -5.47 7.28
N ILE A 18 -0.53 -4.95 6.97
CA ILE A 18 -0.33 -3.55 6.56
C ILE A 18 -0.76 -3.28 5.11
N ALA A 19 -1.05 -4.34 4.34
CA ALA A 19 -1.43 -4.24 2.94
C ALA A 19 -2.64 -3.34 2.73
N ASP A 20 -3.69 -3.58 3.51
CA ASP A 20 -4.94 -2.81 3.46
C ASP A 20 -4.72 -1.32 3.75
N VAL A 21 -3.85 -1.04 4.72
CA VAL A 21 -3.50 0.31 5.18
C VAL A 21 -2.86 1.15 4.06
N GLN A 22 -2.22 0.51 3.07
CA GLN A 22 -1.52 1.20 1.97
C GLN A 22 -2.33 1.28 0.67
N ALA A 23 -3.08 0.23 0.30
CA ALA A 23 -3.62 0.13 -1.06
C ALA A 23 -5.09 -0.32 -1.15
N GLY A 24 -5.68 -0.84 -0.06
CA GLY A 24 -7.00 -1.47 -0.10
C GLY A 24 -8.16 -0.46 -0.20
N VAL A 25 -8.06 0.66 0.51
CA VAL A 25 -9.24 1.51 0.80
C VAL A 25 -9.66 2.42 -0.37
N GLY A 26 -8.71 2.92 -1.17
CA GLY A 26 -8.97 3.93 -2.23
C GLY A 26 -10.05 3.47 -3.21
N PRO A 27 -9.85 2.28 -3.80
CA PRO A 27 -10.84 1.30 -4.21
C PRO A 27 -12.31 1.61 -3.92
N PHE A 28 -12.59 1.41 -2.64
CA PHE A 28 -13.90 1.37 -2.04
C PHE A 28 -14.40 2.75 -1.62
N ILE A 29 -13.52 3.74 -1.42
CA ILE A 29 -13.94 5.12 -1.13
C ILE A 29 -14.72 5.69 -2.30
N ALA A 30 -14.22 5.50 -3.52
CA ALA A 30 -14.92 5.96 -4.70
C ALA A 30 -16.31 5.32 -4.83
N ALA A 31 -16.38 3.99 -4.65
CA ALA A 31 -17.64 3.27 -4.63
C ALA A 31 -18.59 3.75 -3.51
N ALA A 32 -18.05 4.05 -2.33
CA ALA A 32 -18.82 4.50 -1.17
C ALA A 32 -19.43 5.87 -1.38
N LEU A 33 -18.68 6.81 -1.96
CA LEU A 33 -19.16 8.17 -2.23
C LEU A 33 -20.19 8.16 -3.35
N THR A 34 -19.94 7.43 -4.43
CA THR A 34 -20.91 7.30 -5.53
C THR A 34 -22.19 6.60 -5.07
N ALA A 35 -22.10 5.57 -4.22
CA ALA A 35 -23.28 4.91 -3.63
C ALA A 35 -24.08 5.82 -2.69
N GLN A 36 -23.46 6.86 -2.14
CA GLN A 36 -24.12 7.90 -1.34
C GLN A 36 -24.71 9.02 -2.20
N GLY A 37 -24.66 8.90 -3.53
CA GLY A 37 -25.22 9.88 -4.47
C GLY A 37 -24.35 11.13 -4.67
N TRP A 38 -23.05 11.04 -4.37
CA TRP A 38 -22.13 12.15 -4.59
C TRP A 38 -21.90 12.38 -6.08
N ASP A 39 -21.70 13.64 -6.43
CA ASP A 39 -21.41 14.01 -7.82
C ASP A 39 -20.06 13.42 -8.27
N PRO A 40 -19.96 12.84 -9.49
CA PRO A 40 -18.72 12.26 -9.99
C PRO A 40 -17.54 13.24 -10.00
N SER A 41 -17.77 14.54 -10.21
CA SER A 41 -16.71 15.56 -10.18
C SER A 41 -16.14 15.73 -8.77
N GLN A 42 -16.99 15.66 -7.74
CA GLN A 42 -16.58 15.73 -6.33
C GLN A 42 -15.78 14.50 -5.92
N VAL A 43 -16.22 13.31 -6.34
CA VAL A 43 -15.48 12.05 -6.12
C VAL A 43 -14.10 12.12 -6.79
N GLY A 44 -14.06 12.57 -8.05
CA GLY A 44 -12.81 12.74 -8.80
C GLY A 44 -11.86 13.73 -8.11
N ALA A 45 -12.35 14.88 -7.65
CA ALA A 45 -11.56 15.88 -6.95
C ALA A 45 -10.93 15.33 -5.65
N VAL A 46 -11.73 14.63 -4.85
CA VAL A 46 -11.30 14.00 -3.59
C VAL A 46 -10.17 12.98 -3.83
N LEU A 47 -10.34 12.09 -4.80
CA LEU A 47 -9.34 11.07 -5.13
C LEU A 47 -8.06 11.70 -5.70
N THR A 48 -8.21 12.72 -6.55
CA THR A 48 -7.08 13.44 -7.15
C THR A 48 -6.26 14.14 -6.07
N LEU A 49 -6.91 14.83 -5.13
CA LEU A 49 -6.20 15.52 -4.05
C LEU A 49 -5.45 14.55 -3.14
N GLY A 50 -6.07 13.41 -2.79
CA GLY A 50 -5.39 12.34 -2.03
C GLY A 50 -4.15 11.82 -2.78
N GLY A 51 -4.28 11.54 -4.07
CA GLY A 51 -3.17 11.11 -4.93
C GLY A 51 -2.04 12.14 -5.04
N LEU A 52 -2.38 13.42 -5.27
CA LEU A 52 -1.41 14.51 -5.33
C LEU A 52 -0.69 14.72 -4.00
N THR A 53 -1.41 14.59 -2.89
CA THR A 53 -0.82 14.65 -1.54
C THR A 53 0.21 13.55 -1.36
N GLY A 54 -0.12 12.31 -1.75
CA GLY A 54 0.81 11.18 -1.69
C GLY A 54 2.04 11.38 -2.57
N LEU A 55 1.85 11.82 -3.82
CA LEU A 55 2.95 12.10 -4.73
C LEU A 55 3.87 13.21 -4.20
N GLY A 56 3.29 14.31 -3.71
CA GLY A 56 4.05 15.42 -3.14
C GLY A 56 4.85 15.02 -1.90
N LEU A 57 4.32 14.07 -1.11
CA LEU A 57 4.98 13.60 0.11
C LEU A 57 5.89 12.38 -0.10
N GLN A 58 5.93 11.77 -1.30
CA GLN A 58 6.73 10.57 -1.57
C GLN A 58 8.23 10.81 -1.38
N THR A 59 8.76 11.86 -2.01
CA THR A 59 10.18 12.23 -1.90
C THR A 59 10.58 12.67 -0.49
N PRO A 60 9.88 13.63 0.15
CA PRO A 60 10.24 14.04 1.51
C PRO A 60 9.97 12.93 2.53
N GLY A 61 8.97 12.06 2.29
CA GLY A 61 8.65 10.92 3.14
C GLY A 61 9.77 9.90 3.19
N GLY A 62 10.30 9.51 2.03
CA GLY A 62 11.48 8.64 1.95
C GLY A 62 12.70 9.25 2.67
N ALA A 63 12.98 10.53 2.43
CA ALA A 63 14.09 11.23 3.08
C ALA A 63 13.93 11.31 4.62
N LEU A 64 12.72 11.56 5.11
CA LEU A 64 12.42 11.59 6.54
C LEU A 64 12.64 10.21 7.15
N VAL A 65 12.12 9.17 6.51
CA VAL A 65 12.33 7.78 6.95
C VAL A 65 13.81 7.46 7.01
N ASP A 66 14.60 7.82 6.00
CA ASP A 66 16.04 7.60 5.98
C ASP A 66 16.78 8.35 7.10
N SER A 67 16.30 9.53 7.48
CA SER A 67 16.91 10.31 8.57
C SER A 67 16.60 9.74 9.96
N THR A 68 15.41 9.18 10.18
CA THR A 68 14.96 8.81 11.53
C THR A 68 15.50 7.47 12.00
N ARG A 69 15.96 7.43 13.26
CA ARG A 69 16.29 6.18 13.97
C ARG A 69 15.04 5.39 14.38
N ARG A 70 13.89 6.06 14.47
CA ARG A 70 12.65 5.48 15.00
C ARG A 70 11.70 5.06 13.86
N LYS A 71 12.17 4.17 12.99
CA LYS A 71 11.41 3.67 11.82
C LYS A 71 10.06 3.05 12.22
N ARG A 72 10.02 2.32 13.34
CA ARG A 72 8.79 1.73 13.90
C ARG A 72 7.76 2.80 14.26
N THR A 73 8.19 3.92 14.86
CA THR A 73 7.28 5.02 15.22
C THR A 73 6.65 5.64 13.97
N VAL A 74 7.38 5.74 12.87
CA VAL A 74 6.81 6.22 11.60
C VAL A 74 5.68 5.32 11.12
N ILE A 75 5.87 3.99 11.15
CA ILE A 75 4.81 3.04 10.78
C ILE A 75 3.61 3.17 11.73
N VAL A 76 3.84 3.24 13.04
CA VAL A 76 2.75 3.42 14.02
C VAL A 76 1.95 4.69 13.73
N LEU A 77 2.62 5.83 13.51
CA LEU A 77 1.95 7.09 13.20
C LEU A 77 1.19 7.02 11.87
N GLY A 78 1.77 6.39 10.85
CA GLY A 78 1.09 6.14 9.58
C GLY A 78 -0.16 5.29 9.73
N VAL A 79 -0.08 4.19 10.48
CA VAL A 79 -1.24 3.33 10.77
C VAL A 79 -2.32 4.08 11.53
N ILE A 80 -1.95 4.85 12.57
CA ILE A 80 -2.91 5.68 13.33
C ILE A 80 -3.58 6.69 12.41
N ALA A 81 -2.83 7.36 11.53
CA ALA A 81 -3.39 8.31 10.56
C ALA A 81 -4.41 7.65 9.62
N VAL A 82 -4.10 6.44 9.12
CA VAL A 82 -5.02 5.68 8.26
C VAL A 82 -6.27 5.24 9.00
N VAL A 83 -6.12 4.75 10.25
CA VAL A 83 -7.27 4.38 11.11
C VAL A 83 -8.13 5.61 11.41
N ALA A 84 -7.53 6.74 11.74
CA ALA A 84 -8.26 7.99 11.96
C ALA A 84 -9.02 8.41 10.69
N ALA A 85 -8.38 8.34 9.52
CA ALA A 85 -9.03 8.63 8.24
C ALA A 85 -10.20 7.67 7.95
N SER A 86 -10.04 6.36 8.23
CA SER A 86 -11.12 5.40 8.01
C SER A 86 -12.31 5.64 8.94
N VAL A 87 -12.06 6.02 10.20
CA VAL A 87 -13.11 6.43 11.14
C VAL A 87 -13.82 7.69 10.65
N VAL A 88 -13.07 8.69 10.18
CA VAL A 88 -13.66 9.91 9.57
C VAL A 88 -14.51 9.55 8.35
N LEU A 89 -14.10 8.60 7.50
CA LEU A 89 -14.91 8.14 6.35
C LEU A 89 -16.16 7.36 6.78
N ALA A 90 -16.10 6.62 7.88
CA ALA A 90 -17.24 5.86 8.39
C ALA A 90 -18.36 6.79 8.88
N PHE A 91 -18.01 7.86 9.61
CA PHE A 91 -18.96 8.77 10.25
C PHE A 91 -19.18 10.08 9.50
N GLY A 92 -18.22 10.49 8.67
CA GLY A 92 -18.22 11.73 7.90
C GLY A 92 -19.43 11.81 6.98
N ARG A 93 -20.02 13.00 6.91
CA ARG A 93 -21.21 13.28 6.09
C ARG A 93 -20.98 14.44 5.13
N LYS A 94 -19.95 15.26 5.38
CA LYS A 94 -19.66 16.46 4.60
C LYS A 94 -18.50 16.22 3.64
N PHE A 95 -18.46 16.98 2.55
CA PHE A 95 -17.35 17.03 1.60
C PHE A 95 -16.00 17.23 2.29
N ALA A 96 -15.94 18.16 3.24
CA ALA A 96 -14.73 18.46 3.98
C ALA A 96 -14.20 17.26 4.80
N ASP A 97 -15.07 16.45 5.41
CA ASP A 97 -14.67 15.29 6.21
C ASP A 97 -13.96 14.26 5.34
N VAL A 98 -14.58 13.94 4.20
CA VAL A 98 -14.07 12.98 3.22
C VAL A 98 -12.77 13.47 2.59
N LEU A 99 -12.69 14.77 2.28
CA LEU A 99 -11.49 15.39 1.74
C LEU A 99 -10.33 15.32 2.75
N CYS A 100 -10.58 15.65 4.01
CA CYS A 100 -9.57 15.57 5.08
C CYS A 100 -9.08 14.13 5.27
N ALA A 101 -9.99 13.15 5.28
CA ALA A 101 -9.62 11.75 5.37
C ALA A 101 -8.74 11.32 4.18
N GLN A 102 -9.04 11.79 2.97
CA GLN A 102 -8.28 11.45 1.76
C GLN A 102 -6.91 12.10 1.72
N VAL A 103 -6.79 13.34 2.17
CA VAL A 103 -5.47 13.97 2.39
C VAL A 103 -4.67 13.18 3.43
N LEU A 104 -5.31 12.75 4.53
CA LEU A 104 -4.65 11.99 5.59
C LEU A 104 -4.18 10.60 5.11
N LEU A 105 -5.01 9.89 4.34
CA LEU A 105 -4.64 8.62 3.69
C LEU A 105 -3.48 8.82 2.70
N GLY A 106 -3.60 9.82 1.84
CA GLY A 106 -2.56 10.18 0.86
C GLY A 106 -1.24 10.55 1.54
N ALA A 107 -1.30 11.24 2.68
CA ALA A 107 -0.12 11.60 3.45
C ALA A 107 0.54 10.41 4.16
N ALA A 108 -0.22 9.44 4.66
CA ALA A 108 0.35 8.32 5.41
C ALA A 108 1.11 7.31 4.53
N GLY A 109 0.59 7.00 3.34
CA GLY A 109 1.15 6.00 2.42
C GLY A 109 2.65 6.16 2.12
N PRO A 110 3.12 7.37 1.74
CA PRO A 110 4.53 7.69 1.47
C PRO A 110 5.55 7.30 2.54
N PHE A 111 5.13 7.14 3.80
CA PHE A 111 6.03 6.86 4.91
C PHE A 111 6.11 5.36 5.23
N ILE A 112 5.01 4.62 5.05
CA ILE A 112 4.89 3.23 5.52
C ILE A 112 5.78 2.30 4.69
N GLY A 113 5.68 2.36 3.36
CA GLY A 113 6.45 1.50 2.44
C GLY A 113 7.97 1.63 2.65
N PRO A 114 8.54 2.84 2.54
CA PRO A 114 9.97 3.07 2.80
C PRO A 114 10.40 2.67 4.22
N ALA A 115 9.55 2.85 5.23
CA ALA A 115 9.88 2.46 6.59
C ALA A 115 9.98 0.93 6.75
N ILE A 116 9.09 0.16 6.11
CA ILE A 116 9.16 -1.30 6.09
C ILE A 116 10.41 -1.77 5.35
N THR A 117 10.72 -1.18 4.20
CA THR A 117 11.95 -1.49 3.44
C THR A 117 13.20 -1.20 4.26
N ALA A 118 13.25 -0.06 4.96
CA ALA A 118 14.36 0.29 5.83
C ALA A 118 14.50 -0.67 7.03
N ILE A 119 13.39 -1.08 7.66
CA ILE A 119 13.41 -2.09 8.73
C ILE A 119 13.93 -3.43 8.18
N THR A 120 13.48 -3.83 6.99
CA THR A 120 13.94 -5.06 6.33
C THR A 120 15.44 -5.01 6.06
N LEU A 121 15.95 -3.89 5.56
CA LEU A 121 17.38 -3.68 5.31
C LEU A 121 18.21 -3.69 6.59
N GLY A 122 17.65 -3.22 7.70
CA GLY A 122 18.29 -3.26 9.03
C GLY A 122 18.29 -4.63 9.70
N LEU A 123 17.44 -5.56 9.26
CA LEU A 123 17.26 -6.88 9.87
C LEU A 123 17.92 -8.03 9.08
N VAL A 124 18.06 -7.86 7.76
CA VAL A 124 18.53 -8.94 6.86
C VAL A 124 19.93 -8.63 6.32
N GLU A 125 20.73 -9.67 6.09
CA GLU A 125 22.03 -9.54 5.41
C GLU A 125 21.85 -9.10 3.95
N LYS A 126 22.80 -8.30 3.43
CA LYS A 126 22.73 -7.68 2.09
C LYS A 126 22.41 -8.68 0.97
N ALA A 127 22.97 -9.90 1.04
CA ALA A 127 22.76 -10.94 0.04
C ALA A 127 21.33 -11.53 0.04
N ALA A 128 20.61 -11.45 1.16
CA ALA A 128 19.24 -11.97 1.29
C ALA A 128 18.17 -10.88 1.18
N PHE A 129 18.57 -9.60 1.05
CA PHE A 129 17.66 -8.46 1.02
C PHE A 129 16.66 -8.53 -0.14
N ASP A 130 17.12 -8.80 -1.37
CA ASP A 130 16.25 -8.85 -2.56
C ASP A 130 15.23 -10.00 -2.47
N ALA A 131 15.68 -11.17 -2.02
CA ALA A 131 14.80 -12.31 -1.79
C ALA A 131 13.76 -12.01 -0.70
N ARG A 132 14.16 -11.31 0.36
CA ARG A 132 13.24 -10.87 1.43
C ARG A 132 12.26 -9.82 0.93
N LEU A 133 12.68 -8.88 0.09
CA LEU A 133 11.83 -7.86 -0.50
C LEU A 133 10.76 -8.49 -1.40
N GLY A 134 11.13 -9.49 -2.21
CA GLY A 134 10.18 -10.27 -3.01
C GLY A 134 9.16 -11.03 -2.15
N ARG A 135 9.60 -11.64 -1.04
CA ARG A 135 8.71 -12.29 -0.07
C ARG A 135 7.77 -11.28 0.60
N ASN A 136 8.28 -10.14 1.05
CA ASN A 136 7.48 -9.06 1.63
C ASN A 136 6.40 -8.58 0.65
N ALA A 137 6.75 -8.37 -0.62
CA ALA A 137 5.80 -8.00 -1.68
C ALA A 137 4.72 -9.08 -1.89
N SER A 138 5.10 -10.36 -1.88
CA SER A 138 4.13 -11.47 -1.98
C SER A 138 3.14 -11.50 -0.81
N PHE A 139 3.61 -11.35 0.43
CA PHE A 139 2.73 -11.25 1.61
C PHE A 139 1.85 -10.00 1.57
N ASN A 140 2.39 -8.87 1.09
CA ASN A 140 1.61 -7.65 0.92
C ASN A 140 0.49 -7.83 -0.11
N SER A 141 0.77 -8.45 -1.26
CA SER A 141 -0.27 -8.76 -2.23
C SER A 141 -1.29 -9.77 -1.73
N ALA A 142 -0.87 -10.80 -0.99
CA ALA A 142 -1.78 -11.74 -0.35
C ALA A 142 -2.70 -11.03 0.66
N GLY A 143 -2.15 -10.10 1.45
CA GLY A 143 -2.91 -9.25 2.36
C GLY A 143 -3.91 -8.35 1.66
N ASN A 144 -3.52 -7.72 0.55
CA ASN A 144 -4.42 -6.90 -0.27
C ASN A 144 -5.55 -7.73 -0.89
N LEU A 145 -5.26 -8.93 -1.40
CA LEU A 145 -6.27 -9.86 -1.89
C LEU A 145 -7.26 -10.24 -0.78
N PHE A 146 -6.75 -10.65 0.38
CA PHE A 146 -7.58 -10.98 1.54
C PHE A 146 -8.47 -9.80 1.95
N SER A 147 -7.90 -8.60 2.01
CA SER A 147 -8.61 -7.39 2.38
C SER A 147 -9.67 -7.02 1.35
N ALA A 148 -9.37 -7.13 0.05
CA ALA A 148 -10.34 -6.85 -1.00
C ALA A 148 -11.55 -7.80 -0.95
N LEU A 149 -11.32 -9.09 -0.69
CA LEU A 149 -12.38 -10.09 -0.51
C LEU A 149 -13.20 -9.81 0.74
N LEU A 150 -12.54 -9.50 1.86
CA LEU A 150 -13.18 -9.15 3.13
C LEU A 150 -14.04 -7.89 2.98
N MET A 151 -13.50 -6.83 2.40
CA MET A 151 -14.19 -5.57 2.14
C MET A 151 -15.33 -5.74 1.14
N GLY A 152 -15.14 -6.54 0.09
CA GLY A 152 -16.20 -6.90 -0.86
C GLY A 152 -17.35 -7.62 -0.17
N GLY A 153 -17.06 -8.62 0.67
CA GLY A 153 -18.05 -9.35 1.45
C GLY A 153 -18.79 -8.48 2.46
N ILE A 154 -18.06 -7.63 3.19
CA ILE A 154 -18.63 -6.67 4.14
C ILE A 154 -19.52 -5.65 3.40
N GLY A 155 -19.05 -5.12 2.28
CA GLY A 155 -19.78 -4.17 1.45
C GLY A 155 -21.07 -4.77 0.88
N TRP A 156 -21.04 -6.04 0.49
CA TRP A 156 -22.23 -6.75 0.01
C TRP A 156 -23.26 -7.00 1.12
N ARG A 157 -22.82 -7.38 2.32
CA ARG A 157 -23.71 -7.76 3.42
C ARG A 157 -24.24 -6.58 4.24
N TRP A 158 -23.37 -5.64 4.58
CA TRP A 158 -23.65 -4.54 5.52
C TRP A 158 -23.56 -3.15 4.87
N GLY A 159 -23.28 -3.09 3.57
CA GLY A 159 -23.18 -1.84 2.81
C GLY A 159 -21.79 -1.21 2.84
N VAL A 160 -21.58 -0.23 1.96
CA VAL A 160 -20.23 0.30 1.68
C VAL A 160 -19.60 1.03 2.87
N ARG A 161 -20.40 1.58 3.79
CA ARG A 161 -19.89 2.23 5.02
C ARG A 161 -19.25 1.23 5.98
N ALA A 162 -19.72 -0.02 6.00
CA ALA A 162 -19.20 -1.05 6.89
C ALA A 162 -17.73 -1.39 6.59
N ILE A 163 -17.30 -1.17 5.33
CA ILE A 163 -15.93 -1.42 4.85
C ILE A 163 -14.90 -0.61 5.65
N PHE A 164 -15.22 0.62 6.03
CA PHE A 164 -14.30 1.49 6.77
C PHE A 164 -14.02 1.01 8.20
N PHE A 165 -14.90 0.19 8.78
CA PHE A 165 -14.68 -0.45 10.08
C PHE A 165 -13.78 -1.68 9.99
N ALA A 166 -13.51 -2.21 8.79
CA ALA A 166 -12.54 -3.30 8.61
C ALA A 166 -11.10 -2.82 8.83
N VAL A 167 -10.80 -1.56 8.47
CA VAL A 167 -9.45 -0.98 8.54
C VAL A 167 -8.89 -0.97 9.98
N PRO A 168 -9.61 -0.47 11.01
CA PRO A 168 -9.14 -0.55 12.39
C PRO A 168 -8.93 -1.99 12.87
N VAL A 169 -9.78 -2.92 12.44
CA VAL A 169 -9.68 -4.34 12.82
C VAL A 169 -8.42 -4.98 12.22
N LEU A 170 -8.09 -4.68 10.96
CA LEU A 170 -6.86 -5.16 10.31
C LEU A 170 -5.60 -4.43 10.80
N ALA A 171 -5.73 -3.19 11.28
CA ALA A 171 -4.61 -2.43 11.84
C ALA A 171 -4.09 -3.03 13.16
N VAL A 172 -4.96 -3.64 13.99
CA VAL A 172 -4.56 -4.27 15.25
C VAL A 172 -3.48 -5.35 15.06
N PRO A 173 -3.70 -6.41 14.25
CA PRO A 173 -2.67 -7.42 14.03
C PRO A 173 -1.43 -6.88 13.29
N ALA A 174 -1.55 -5.82 12.48
CA ALA A 174 -0.40 -5.14 11.90
C ALA A 174 0.48 -4.49 12.99
N LEU A 175 -0.13 -3.77 13.94
CA LEU A 175 0.57 -3.14 15.05
C LEU A 175 1.17 -4.17 16.02
N LEU A 176 0.47 -5.29 16.28
CA LEU A 176 1.01 -6.39 17.08
C LEU A 176 2.20 -7.06 16.39
N SER A 177 2.14 -7.25 15.07
CA SER A 177 3.26 -7.78 14.28
C SER A 177 4.47 -6.82 14.33
N LEU A 178 4.22 -5.51 14.23
CA LEU A 178 5.25 -4.49 14.39
C LEU A 178 5.81 -4.43 15.82
N ALA A 179 4.98 -4.69 16.83
CA ALA A 179 5.38 -4.76 18.24
C ALA A 179 6.36 -5.91 18.48
N ALA A 180 6.15 -7.04 17.80
CA ALA A 180 6.99 -8.24 17.86
C ALA A 180 8.38 -8.06 17.22
N ILE A 181 8.57 -7.04 16.37
CA ILE A 181 9.89 -6.68 15.81
C ILE A 181 10.65 -5.87 16.86
N ARG A 182 11.79 -6.39 17.32
CA ARG A 182 12.60 -5.76 18.37
C ARG A 182 13.36 -4.54 17.83
N ALA A 183 13.22 -3.38 18.48
CA ALA A 183 13.83 -2.13 18.00
C ALA A 183 15.35 -2.10 18.18
N ASP A 184 15.82 -2.78 19.22
CA ASP A 184 17.22 -3.00 19.59
C ASP A 184 17.99 -3.84 18.58
N GLU A 185 17.30 -4.64 17.78
CA GLU A 185 17.91 -5.54 16.78
C GLU A 185 17.96 -4.94 15.36
N ILE A 186 17.39 -3.74 15.15
CA ILE A 186 17.45 -3.05 13.85
C ILE A 186 18.79 -2.32 13.73
N ASP A 187 19.66 -2.79 12.84
CA ASP A 187 20.90 -2.06 12.51
C ASP A 187 20.55 -0.76 11.77
N TYR A 188 20.70 0.35 12.47
CA TYR A 188 20.38 1.67 11.94
C TYR A 188 21.30 2.10 10.78
N GLN A 189 22.58 1.69 10.79
CA GLN A 189 23.52 2.04 9.73
C GLN A 189 23.17 1.32 8.42
N ARG A 190 22.73 0.07 8.52
CA ARG A 190 22.20 -0.68 7.38
C ARG A 190 20.84 -0.15 6.94
N ALA A 191 19.94 0.15 7.87
CA ALA A 191 18.60 0.69 7.59
C ALA A 191 18.59 2.08 6.91
N ARG A 192 19.76 2.74 6.81
CA ARG A 192 19.96 3.99 6.08
C ARG A 192 20.39 3.79 4.62
N GLY A 193 20.73 2.57 4.21
CA GLY A 193 21.27 2.30 2.89
C GLY A 193 22.59 3.02 2.61
N SER A 194 23.39 3.27 3.65
CA SER A 194 24.64 4.05 3.61
C SER A 194 25.59 3.63 2.49
N ASP A 195 25.61 2.34 2.15
CA ASP A 195 26.46 1.76 1.10
C ASP A 195 25.80 1.75 -0.30
N CYS A 196 24.51 2.09 -0.42
CA CYS A 196 23.76 2.12 -1.67
C CYS A 196 23.35 3.56 -2.10
N ALA A 197 23.27 4.50 -1.15
CA ALA A 197 22.78 5.86 -1.40
C ALA A 197 23.79 6.78 -2.10
N ALA A 198 25.09 6.42 -2.11
CA ALA A 198 26.14 7.24 -2.72
C ALA A 198 26.04 7.29 -4.26
N ASP A 199 25.55 6.23 -4.91
CA ASP A 199 25.48 6.14 -6.38
C ASP A 199 24.11 6.46 -6.99
N ALA A 200 23.02 6.41 -6.21
CA ALA A 200 21.66 6.44 -6.76
C ALA A 200 21.04 7.83 -6.94
N ARG A 201 21.51 8.86 -6.21
CA ARG A 201 20.81 10.16 -6.10
C ARG A 201 20.94 11.07 -7.33
N GLY A 202 21.93 10.85 -8.19
CA GLY A 202 22.11 11.61 -9.44
C GLY A 202 21.73 10.84 -10.72
N ALA A 203 21.61 9.52 -10.63
CA ALA A 203 21.46 8.66 -11.81
C ALA A 203 20.00 8.22 -12.04
N GLY A 204 19.15 8.16 -11.00
CA GLY A 204 17.80 7.58 -11.09
C GLY A 204 16.89 8.20 -12.16
N LEU A 205 16.81 9.55 -12.24
CA LEU A 205 15.95 10.22 -13.22
C LEU A 205 16.50 10.12 -14.65
N ARG A 206 17.84 10.14 -14.80
CA ARG A 206 18.52 10.05 -16.09
C ARG A 206 18.50 8.62 -16.64
N ILE A 207 18.63 7.62 -15.78
CA ILE A 207 18.47 6.19 -16.09
C ILE A 207 17.01 5.89 -16.46
N LEU A 208 16.03 6.43 -15.73
CA LEU A 208 14.61 6.23 -16.04
C LEU A 208 14.24 6.76 -17.44
N ILE A 209 14.85 7.86 -17.88
CA ILE A 209 14.62 8.45 -19.22
C ILE A 209 15.39 7.70 -20.33
N HIS A 210 16.51 7.05 -20.01
CA HIS A 210 17.33 6.33 -21.00
C HIS A 210 16.98 4.84 -21.14
N ASP A 211 16.34 4.24 -20.14
CA ASP A 211 15.98 2.82 -20.15
C ASP A 211 14.57 2.60 -20.73
N ARG A 212 14.52 2.01 -21.93
CA ARG A 212 13.28 1.72 -22.65
C ARG A 212 12.36 0.75 -21.90
N ALA A 213 12.90 -0.13 -21.06
CA ALA A 213 12.09 -1.06 -20.27
C ALA A 213 11.38 -0.34 -19.11
N LEU A 214 12.06 0.60 -18.45
CA LEU A 214 11.47 1.43 -17.40
C LEU A 214 10.44 2.42 -17.92
N LEU A 215 10.66 2.97 -19.12
CA LEU A 215 9.66 3.80 -19.81
C LEU A 215 8.43 3.00 -20.22
N ALA A 216 8.60 1.80 -20.77
CA ALA A 216 7.50 0.91 -21.11
C ALA A 216 6.71 0.49 -19.86
N PHE A 217 7.40 0.18 -18.76
CA PHE A 217 6.77 -0.13 -17.47
C PHE A 217 6.01 1.08 -16.90
N SER A 218 6.61 2.27 -16.92
CA SER A 218 5.95 3.51 -16.46
C SER A 218 4.74 3.87 -17.31
N GLY A 219 4.83 3.69 -18.63
CA GLY A 219 3.71 3.87 -19.56
C GLY A 219 2.59 2.85 -19.31
N ALA A 220 2.93 1.58 -19.07
CA ALA A 220 1.96 0.54 -18.72
C ALA A 220 1.31 0.81 -17.35
N ALA A 221 2.08 1.25 -16.34
CA ALA A 221 1.57 1.65 -15.04
C ALA A 221 0.65 2.87 -15.16
N PHE A 222 1.03 3.87 -15.96
CA PHE A 222 0.19 5.03 -16.25
C PHE A 222 -1.11 4.62 -16.93
N LEU A 223 -1.05 3.79 -17.98
CA LEU A 223 -2.23 3.27 -18.67
C LEU A 223 -3.11 2.42 -17.75
N PHE A 224 -2.51 1.63 -16.85
CA PHE A 224 -3.23 0.86 -15.84
C PHE A 224 -3.94 1.77 -14.82
N HIS A 225 -3.26 2.80 -14.32
CA HIS A 225 -3.88 3.79 -13.44
C HIS A 225 -4.97 4.60 -14.16
N LEU A 226 -4.78 4.90 -15.45
CA LEU A 226 -5.77 5.56 -16.30
C LEU A 226 -6.99 4.65 -16.57
N ALA A 227 -6.77 3.36 -16.79
CA ALA A 227 -7.85 2.36 -16.91
C ALA A 227 -8.62 2.19 -15.60
N ASN A 228 -7.93 2.22 -14.45
CA ASN A 228 -8.58 2.27 -13.14
C ASN A 228 -9.38 3.57 -12.91
N ALA A 229 -8.95 4.70 -13.48
CA ALA A 229 -9.75 5.92 -13.45
C ALA A 229 -11.00 5.79 -14.34
N ALA A 230 -10.91 5.08 -15.47
CA ALA A 230 -12.03 4.79 -16.36
C ALA A 230 -13.05 3.76 -15.80
N MET A 231 -12.67 2.98 -14.78
CA MET A 231 -13.60 2.15 -14.01
C MET A 231 -14.66 2.98 -13.29
N LEU A 232 -14.36 4.22 -12.89
CA LEU A 232 -15.28 5.10 -12.15
C LEU A 232 -16.54 5.46 -12.95
N PRO A 233 -16.46 5.87 -14.24
CA PRO A 233 -17.62 6.00 -15.13
C PRO A 233 -18.48 4.75 -15.23
N GLN A 234 -17.88 3.56 -15.44
CA GLN A 234 -18.62 2.30 -15.51
C GLN A 234 -19.28 1.94 -14.19
N LEU A 235 -18.62 2.23 -13.06
CA LEU A 235 -19.20 2.08 -11.73
C LEU A 235 -20.41 2.99 -11.52
N GLY A 236 -20.33 4.24 -12.01
CA GLY A 236 -21.43 5.19 -12.04
C GLY A 236 -22.63 4.68 -12.84
N GLU A 237 -22.40 4.03 -13.98
CA GLU A 237 -23.47 3.41 -14.78
C GLU A 237 -24.11 2.21 -14.09
N LEU A 238 -23.31 1.32 -13.48
CA LEU A 238 -23.82 0.18 -12.71
C LEU A 238 -24.66 0.67 -11.51
N LEU A 239 -24.24 1.74 -10.85
CA LEU A 239 -24.97 2.37 -9.74
C LEU A 239 -26.25 3.09 -10.20
N ALA A 240 -26.23 3.77 -11.35
CA ALA A 240 -27.40 4.42 -11.95
C ALA A 240 -28.54 3.43 -12.28
N ARG A 241 -28.21 2.15 -12.47
CA ARG A 241 -29.18 1.04 -12.63
C ARG A 241 -29.66 0.45 -11.29
N GLY A 242 -29.39 1.11 -10.15
CA GLY A 242 -29.85 0.71 -8.81
C GLY A 242 -29.05 -0.43 -8.16
N ARG A 243 -27.84 -0.72 -8.64
CA ARG A 243 -27.07 -1.93 -8.31
C ARG A 243 -25.85 -1.68 -7.42
N ALA A 244 -26.01 -0.91 -6.33
CA ALA A 244 -24.91 -0.49 -5.46
C ALA A 244 -24.12 -1.63 -4.78
N GLN A 245 -24.79 -2.73 -4.46
CA GLN A 245 -24.13 -3.93 -3.91
C GLN A 245 -23.15 -4.58 -4.90
N THR A 246 -23.39 -4.42 -6.19
CA THR A 246 -22.54 -4.94 -7.27
C THR A 246 -21.28 -4.11 -7.49
N ALA A 247 -21.30 -2.83 -7.12
CA ALA A 247 -20.12 -1.95 -7.23
C ALA A 247 -18.99 -2.43 -6.31
N ALA A 248 -19.29 -2.75 -5.04
CA ALA A 248 -18.31 -3.29 -4.10
C ALA A 248 -17.76 -4.64 -4.57
N ALA A 249 -18.62 -5.51 -5.11
CA ALA A 249 -18.21 -6.81 -5.65
C ALA A 249 -17.30 -6.67 -6.89
N PHE A 250 -17.60 -5.74 -7.79
CA PHE A 250 -16.80 -5.50 -8.99
C PHE A 250 -15.43 -4.91 -8.66
N MET A 251 -15.37 -3.95 -7.73
CA MET A 251 -14.10 -3.41 -7.22
C MET A 251 -13.26 -4.47 -6.52
N SER A 252 -13.90 -5.28 -5.67
CA SER A 252 -13.26 -6.42 -5.00
C SER A 252 -12.67 -7.41 -6.00
N ALA A 253 -13.41 -7.77 -7.06
CA ALA A 253 -12.92 -8.64 -8.12
C ALA A 253 -11.72 -8.04 -8.88
N ALA A 254 -11.79 -6.76 -9.27
CA ALA A 254 -10.70 -6.09 -9.98
C ALA A 254 -9.41 -6.02 -9.15
N VAL A 255 -9.53 -5.64 -7.87
CA VAL A 255 -8.40 -5.65 -6.93
C VAL A 255 -7.89 -7.08 -6.74
N SER A 256 -8.78 -8.06 -6.59
CA SER A 256 -8.39 -9.46 -6.39
C SER A 256 -7.58 -10.02 -7.56
N VAL A 257 -8.01 -9.77 -8.80
CA VAL A 257 -7.28 -10.18 -10.01
C VAL A 257 -5.90 -9.54 -10.06
N THR A 258 -5.83 -8.22 -9.82
CA THR A 258 -4.56 -7.49 -9.83
C THR A 258 -3.59 -8.05 -8.80
N GLN A 259 -4.06 -8.26 -7.56
CA GLN A 259 -3.22 -8.74 -6.47
C GLN A 259 -2.81 -10.20 -6.64
N LEU A 260 -3.65 -11.02 -7.27
CA LEU A 260 -3.28 -12.39 -7.63
C LEU A 260 -2.11 -12.40 -8.62
N VAL A 261 -2.18 -11.55 -9.66
CA VAL A 261 -1.09 -11.41 -10.64
C VAL A 261 0.20 -10.96 -9.95
N ILE A 262 0.14 -9.92 -9.13
CA ILE A 262 1.33 -9.41 -8.42
C ILE A 262 1.89 -10.46 -7.46
N ALA A 263 1.06 -11.17 -6.70
CA ALA A 263 1.50 -12.20 -5.76
C ALA A 263 2.25 -13.34 -6.48
N LEU A 264 1.73 -13.78 -7.64
CA LEU A 264 2.35 -14.83 -8.46
C LEU A 264 3.67 -14.35 -9.07
N SER A 265 3.69 -13.14 -9.64
CA SER A 265 4.92 -12.56 -10.21
C SER A 265 6.00 -12.35 -9.14
N ALA A 266 5.65 -11.83 -7.96
CA ALA A 266 6.59 -11.64 -6.85
C ALA A 266 7.19 -12.96 -6.36
N ALA A 267 6.38 -14.02 -6.27
CA ALA A 267 6.85 -15.36 -5.91
C ALA A 267 7.82 -15.93 -6.97
N GLN A 268 7.53 -15.73 -8.25
CA GLN A 268 8.41 -16.14 -9.35
C GLN A 268 9.76 -15.41 -9.32
N VAL A 269 9.75 -14.08 -9.15
CA VAL A 269 10.97 -13.27 -9.06
C VAL A 269 11.82 -13.67 -7.84
N GLY A 270 11.19 -13.90 -6.68
CA GLY A 270 11.90 -14.39 -5.48
C GLY A 270 12.58 -15.74 -5.69
N ASN A 271 11.91 -16.68 -6.36
CA ASN A 271 12.47 -17.99 -6.69
C ASN A 271 13.60 -17.90 -7.74
N MET A 272 13.51 -16.96 -8.69
CA MET A 272 14.57 -16.74 -9.68
C MET A 272 15.82 -16.13 -9.05
N CYS A 273 15.68 -15.16 -8.14
CA CYS A 273 16.81 -14.56 -7.43
C CYS A 273 17.54 -15.58 -6.55
N ALA A 274 16.82 -16.48 -5.87
CA ALA A 274 17.42 -17.57 -5.10
C ALA A 274 18.21 -18.56 -5.97
N ARG A 275 17.79 -18.79 -7.22
CA ARG A 275 18.47 -19.68 -8.17
C ARG A 275 19.68 -19.04 -8.84
N TRP A 276 19.72 -17.72 -8.98
CA TRP A 276 20.84 -17.01 -9.62
C TRP A 276 21.89 -16.53 -8.61
N GLY A 277 21.51 -16.17 -7.38
CA GLY A 277 22.46 -15.82 -6.32
C GLY A 277 23.28 -16.98 -5.76
N SER A 278 22.97 -18.23 -6.12
CA SER A 278 23.79 -19.41 -5.81
C SER A 278 24.84 -19.74 -6.90
N ARG A 279 24.92 -18.92 -7.96
CA ARG A 279 25.86 -19.09 -9.09
C ARG A 279 26.90 -17.97 -9.22
N SER A 280 26.87 -16.97 -8.34
CA SER A 280 27.80 -15.83 -8.26
C SER A 280 28.48 -15.79 -6.91
#